data_AF-A0A4Y2BMP9-F1
#
_entry.id   AF-A0A4Y2BMP9-F1
#
_cell.length_a   1.000
_cell.length_b   1.000
_cell.length_c   1.000
_cell.angle_alpha   90.00
_cell.angle_beta   90.00
_cell.angle_gamma   90.00
#
_symmetry.space_group_name_H-M   'P 1'
#
loop_
_entity.id
_entity.type
_entity.pdbx_description
1 polymer ?
#
loop_
_entity_poly.entity_id
_entity_poly.type
_entity_poly.pdbx_seq_one_letter_code
_entity_poly.pdbx_strand_id
1 'polypeptide(L)'
;MLTRIYLKKRAIRKKEILHAKRSAWKESCSKASSPCAAPFKSTKPANPPYVIFNLLRDLLTGNAKAFAGKILQQIYPEAAGEQTIMSFTPSYSEECFSKIEINNILKKFPKCKAPRFHGINSVIVSIIHTNFPELLTTFMNKCLDLKKIPNAFQNRTGSSFPHKKEKNSINFYRPITLLPILGKLLEKLLLQRVNFTLNKQNILHPHQFDFREVKSISHALRKLDVIENAKNREHYVIVISLNIQGAFENLKCDIIRKGLRKLYTKSNISETLEDILSNSKVAIQTSDGPGV
;
A
#
# COMPACT_ATOMS: atom_id res chain seq x y z
N MET A 1 27.19 -15.80 -12.84
CA MET A 1 28.22 -15.27 -11.90
C MET A 1 27.93 -13.84 -11.45
N LEU A 2 27.64 -12.89 -12.37
CA LEU A 2 27.38 -11.47 -12.08
C LEU A 2 26.21 -11.19 -11.13
N THR A 3 25.09 -11.93 -11.23
CA THR A 3 23.91 -11.75 -10.36
C THR A 3 24.21 -12.05 -8.88
N ARG A 4 25.03 -13.08 -8.61
CA ARG A 4 25.48 -13.42 -7.24
C ARG A 4 26.36 -12.31 -6.66
N ILE A 5 27.27 -11.75 -7.46
CA ILE A 5 28.15 -10.65 -7.06
C ILE A 5 27.32 -9.38 -6.74
N TYR A 6 26.34 -9.04 -7.59
CA TYR A 6 25.44 -7.92 -7.36
C TYR A 6 24.62 -8.09 -6.06
N LEU A 7 24.03 -9.26 -5.83
CA LEU A 7 23.26 -9.53 -4.62
C LEU A 7 24.11 -9.43 -3.34
N LYS A 8 25.36 -9.91 -3.39
CA LYS A 8 26.33 -9.82 -2.29
C LYS A 8 26.68 -8.35 -2.00
N LYS A 9 27.01 -7.55 -3.03
CA LYS A 9 27.29 -6.10 -2.87
C LYS A 9 26.06 -5.34 -2.35
N ARG A 10 24.85 -5.67 -2.83
CA ARG A 10 23.59 -5.06 -2.34
C ARG A 10 23.33 -5.38 -0.87
N ALA A 11 23.62 -6.60 -0.42
CA ALA A 11 23.48 -7.00 0.98
C ALA A 11 24.45 -6.25 1.89
N ILE A 12 25.71 -6.12 1.47
CA ILE A 12 26.75 -5.34 2.18
C ILE A 12 26.31 -3.88 2.32
N ARG A 13 25.90 -3.24 1.22
CA ARG A 13 25.46 -1.84 1.25
C ARG A 13 24.20 -1.60 2.08
N LYS A 14 23.27 -2.56 2.12
CA LYS A 14 22.12 -2.51 3.05
C LYS A 14 22.59 -2.57 4.51
N LYS A 15 23.58 -3.40 4.83
CA LYS A 15 24.14 -3.53 6.19
C LYS A 15 24.85 -2.24 6.61
N GLU A 16 25.62 -1.63 5.70
CA GLU A 16 26.26 -0.32 5.92
C GLU A 16 25.25 0.80 6.16
N ILE A 17 24.18 0.88 5.35
CA ILE A 17 23.10 1.87 5.55
C ILE A 17 22.41 1.67 6.90
N LEU A 18 22.13 0.42 7.28
CA LEU A 18 21.53 0.09 8.57
C LEU A 18 22.45 0.45 9.73
N HIS A 19 23.75 0.18 9.60
CA HIS A 19 24.76 0.53 10.58
C HIS A 19 24.86 2.05 10.73
N ALA A 20 25.01 2.79 9.63
CA ALA A 20 25.07 4.25 9.62
C ALA A 20 23.81 4.87 10.25
N LYS A 21 22.61 4.36 9.93
CA LYS A 21 21.36 4.82 10.56
C LYS A 21 21.34 4.56 12.06
N ARG A 22 21.80 3.39 12.52
CA ARG A 22 21.86 3.05 13.95
C ARG A 22 22.91 3.87 14.69
N SER A 23 24.07 4.09 14.09
CA SER A 23 25.15 4.90 14.67
C SER A 23 24.73 6.36 14.77
N ALA A 24 24.15 6.94 13.71
CA ALA A 24 23.59 8.28 13.74
C ALA A 24 22.47 8.42 14.78
N TRP A 25 21.62 7.40 14.92
CA TRP A 25 20.59 7.37 15.95
C TRP A 25 21.18 7.29 17.37
N LYS A 26 22.17 6.42 17.59
CA LYS A 26 22.88 6.32 18.87
C LYS A 26 23.52 7.67 19.23
N GLU A 27 24.25 8.27 18.31
CA GLU A 27 24.90 9.56 18.51
C GLU A 27 23.89 10.68 18.79
N SER A 28 22.74 10.67 18.09
CA SER A 28 21.63 11.59 18.36
C SER A 28 21.01 11.39 19.74
N CYS A 29 20.92 10.14 20.23
CA CYS A 29 20.46 9.85 21.60
C CYS A 29 21.51 10.24 22.65
N SER A 30 22.80 10.05 22.36
CA SER A 30 23.90 10.40 23.25
C SER A 30 24.07 11.91 23.45
N LYS A 31 23.70 12.72 22.45
CA LYS A 31 23.76 14.19 22.50
C LYS A 31 22.50 14.84 23.11
N ALA A 32 21.49 14.05 23.48
CA ALA A 32 20.24 14.56 24.05
C ALA A 32 20.36 14.71 25.58
N SER A 33 20.18 15.94 26.11
CA SER A 33 20.23 16.22 27.56
C SER A 33 19.12 15.56 28.39
N SER A 34 18.11 14.95 27.77
CA SER A 34 17.10 14.13 28.47
C SER A 34 17.05 12.75 27.83
N PRO A 35 17.13 11.65 28.60
CA PRO A 35 17.16 10.29 28.05
C PRO A 35 15.91 9.90 27.23
N CYS A 36 14.79 10.61 27.42
CA CYS A 36 13.49 10.21 26.87
C CYS A 36 12.69 11.30 26.14
N ALA A 37 13.03 12.59 26.18
CA ALA A 37 12.15 13.63 25.59
C ALA A 37 12.61 14.15 24.22
N ALA A 38 13.90 14.42 23.99
CA ALA A 38 14.37 15.00 22.73
C ALA A 38 14.32 14.02 21.51
N PRO A 39 14.69 12.74 21.64
CA PRO A 39 14.53 11.76 20.55
C PRO A 39 13.05 11.46 20.24
N PHE A 40 12.18 11.55 21.25
CA PHE A 40 10.74 11.37 21.10
C PHE A 40 10.04 12.61 20.52
N LYS A 41 10.62 13.81 20.64
CA LYS A 41 10.13 15.03 20.00
C LYS A 41 10.56 15.15 18.53
N SER A 42 11.67 14.51 18.12
CA SER A 42 12.15 14.52 16.73
C SER A 42 11.38 13.54 15.82
N THR A 43 10.87 12.45 16.40
CA THR A 43 9.66 11.81 15.89
C THR A 43 8.52 12.75 16.23
N LYS A 44 8.02 13.56 15.29
CA LYS A 44 6.80 14.34 15.52
C LYS A 44 5.81 13.42 16.26
N PRO A 45 5.24 13.79 17.42
CA PRO A 45 4.10 13.07 17.92
C PRO A 45 3.07 13.20 16.79
N ALA A 46 2.88 12.11 16.04
CA ALA A 46 1.71 12.00 15.20
C ALA A 46 0.58 12.03 16.20
N ASN A 47 -0.08 13.18 16.32
CA ASN A 47 -1.29 13.31 17.11
C ASN A 47 -2.13 12.08 16.77
N PRO A 48 -2.50 11.23 17.76
CA PRO A 48 -3.33 10.08 17.48
C PRO A 48 -4.59 10.57 16.74
N PRO A 49 -5.17 9.78 15.82
CA PRO A 49 -6.19 10.27 14.90
C PRO A 49 -7.26 11.12 15.58
N TYR A 50 -7.73 10.71 16.77
CA TYR A 50 -8.71 11.46 17.57
C TYR A 50 -8.28 12.89 17.97
N VAL A 51 -6.99 13.16 18.20
CA VAL A 51 -6.46 14.50 18.52
C VAL A 51 -6.44 15.39 17.27
N ILE A 52 -6.17 14.81 16.09
CA ILE A 52 -6.34 15.54 14.81
C ILE A 52 -7.83 15.82 14.58
N PHE A 53 -8.70 14.85 14.86
CA PHE A 53 -10.15 15.02 14.77
C PHE A 53 -10.66 16.11 15.72
N ASN A 54 -10.16 16.21 16.94
CA ASN A 54 -10.53 17.27 17.88
C ASN A 54 -10.00 18.65 17.45
N LEU A 55 -8.77 18.73 16.96
CA LEU A 55 -8.20 20.00 16.43
C LEU A 55 -8.92 20.53 15.19
N LEU A 56 -9.50 19.66 14.38
CA LEU A 56 -10.28 20.06 13.20
C LEU A 56 -11.78 20.20 13.50
N ARG A 57 -12.28 19.66 14.62
CA ARG A 57 -13.66 19.85 15.09
C ARG A 57 -13.95 21.33 15.37
N ASP A 58 -12.97 22.07 15.86
CA ASP A 58 -13.09 23.49 16.18
C ASP A 58 -13.27 24.39 14.93
N LEU A 59 -12.99 23.88 13.73
CA LEU A 59 -13.10 24.63 12.47
C LEU A 59 -14.47 24.51 11.80
N LEU A 60 -15.28 23.49 12.11
CA LEU A 60 -16.60 23.26 11.50
C LEU A 60 -17.54 22.51 12.46
N THR A 61 -18.70 23.08 12.74
CA THR A 61 -19.77 22.54 13.62
C THR A 61 -20.27 21.15 13.19
N GLY A 62 -20.27 20.16 14.10
CA GLY A 62 -20.85 18.82 13.92
C GLY A 62 -20.29 17.71 14.83
N ASN A 63 -20.95 16.53 14.88
CA ASN A 63 -20.46 15.36 15.62
C ASN A 63 -19.25 14.68 14.89
N ALA A 64 -18.43 13.92 15.62
CA ALA A 64 -17.19 13.32 15.08
C ALA A 64 -17.41 12.44 13.84
N LYS A 65 -18.56 11.76 13.76
CA LYS A 65 -18.94 10.89 12.64
C LYS A 65 -19.30 11.69 11.39
N ALA A 66 -20.09 12.76 11.52
CA ALA A 66 -20.42 13.66 10.42
C ALA A 66 -19.18 14.39 9.89
N PHE A 67 -18.26 14.76 10.78
CA PHE A 67 -16.98 15.35 10.40
C PHE A 67 -16.08 14.36 9.63
N ALA A 68 -15.95 13.14 10.12
CA ALA A 68 -15.24 12.07 9.42
C ALA A 68 -15.87 11.79 8.04
N GLY A 69 -17.20 11.79 7.95
CA GLY A 69 -17.95 11.68 6.70
C GLY A 69 -17.64 12.81 5.71
N LYS A 70 -17.60 14.08 6.17
CA LYS A 70 -17.25 15.24 5.32
C LYS A 70 -15.80 15.16 4.81
N ILE A 71 -14.84 14.77 5.65
CA ILE A 71 -13.45 14.53 5.21
C ILE A 71 -13.42 13.41 4.17
N LEU A 72 -14.11 12.30 4.41
CA LEU A 72 -14.14 11.19 3.46
C LEU A 72 -14.80 11.58 2.14
N GLN A 73 -15.90 12.34 2.14
CA GLN A 73 -16.52 12.87 0.91
C GLN A 73 -15.61 13.86 0.18
N GLN A 74 -14.86 14.69 0.91
CA GLN A 74 -13.94 15.65 0.29
C GLN A 74 -12.71 14.96 -0.32
N ILE A 75 -12.23 13.86 0.29
CA ILE A 75 -11.07 13.10 -0.19
C ILE A 75 -11.46 12.02 -1.21
N TYR A 76 -12.66 11.47 -1.09
CA TYR A 76 -13.22 10.41 -1.91
C TYR A 76 -14.68 10.77 -2.28
N PRO A 77 -14.91 11.65 -3.26
CA PRO A 77 -16.26 12.01 -3.66
C PRO A 77 -17.01 10.77 -4.16
N GLU A 78 -18.26 10.60 -3.71
CA GLU A 78 -19.11 9.50 -4.16
C GLU A 78 -19.30 9.56 -5.68
N ALA A 79 -18.81 8.54 -6.37
CA ALA A 79 -19.10 8.34 -7.78
C ALA A 79 -20.44 7.64 -7.91
N ALA A 80 -21.42 8.31 -8.52
CA ALA A 80 -22.63 7.66 -9.00
C ALA A 80 -22.24 6.59 -10.04
N GLY A 81 -22.37 5.32 -9.67
CA GLY A 81 -22.08 4.19 -10.54
C GLY A 81 -23.25 3.22 -10.52
N GLU A 82 -23.87 3.00 -11.68
CA GLU A 82 -24.94 2.04 -11.88
C GLU A 82 -24.41 0.61 -11.68
N GLN A 83 -25.11 -0.18 -10.86
CA GLN A 83 -24.83 -1.59 -10.69
C GLN A 83 -25.46 -2.36 -11.84
N THR A 84 -24.68 -2.66 -12.88
CA THR A 84 -25.13 -3.60 -13.92
C THR A 84 -24.90 -5.02 -13.42
N ILE A 85 -25.99 -5.68 -13.01
CA ILE A 85 -26.03 -7.12 -12.79
C ILE A 85 -25.84 -7.79 -14.15
N MET A 86 -24.81 -8.65 -14.30
CA MET A 86 -24.69 -9.42 -15.54
C MET A 86 -24.26 -10.86 -15.33
N SER A 87 -24.87 -11.68 -16.18
CA SER A 87 -25.13 -13.11 -16.16
C SER A 87 -23.91 -14.03 -16.15
N PHE A 88 -24.14 -15.23 -15.64
CA PHE A 88 -23.17 -16.32 -15.48
C PHE A 88 -22.69 -16.87 -16.82
N THR A 89 -21.36 -16.94 -16.97
CA THR A 89 -20.66 -17.72 -17.99
C THR A 89 -19.47 -18.43 -17.31
N PRO A 90 -18.98 -19.57 -17.83
CA PRO A 90 -18.03 -20.42 -17.12
C PRO A 90 -16.71 -19.66 -16.88
N SER A 91 -16.29 -19.54 -15.61
CA SER A 91 -15.05 -18.84 -15.25
C SER A 91 -13.85 -19.75 -15.44
N TYR A 92 -12.78 -19.24 -16.04
CA TYR A 92 -11.47 -19.89 -16.01
C TYR A 92 -10.93 -19.84 -14.57
N SER A 93 -10.73 -21.00 -13.94
CA SER A 93 -10.21 -21.09 -12.57
C SER A 93 -8.68 -21.02 -12.59
N GLU A 94 -8.11 -19.96 -12.03
CA GLU A 94 -6.66 -19.90 -11.84
C GLU A 94 -6.20 -20.84 -10.72
N GLU A 95 -4.92 -21.19 -10.77
CA GLU A 95 -4.28 -22.15 -9.87
C GLU A 95 -4.25 -21.67 -8.41
N CYS A 96 -4.56 -22.59 -7.50
CA CYS A 96 -4.51 -22.38 -6.06
C CYS A 96 -3.15 -21.85 -5.61
N PHE A 97 -3.13 -21.07 -4.53
CA PHE A 97 -1.91 -20.63 -3.89
C PHE A 97 -1.18 -21.80 -3.24
N SER A 98 0.13 -21.86 -3.44
CA SER A 98 0.98 -22.86 -2.80
C SER A 98 1.51 -22.40 -1.43
N LYS A 99 1.86 -23.36 -0.58
CA LYS A 99 2.54 -23.10 0.70
C LYS A 99 3.84 -22.31 0.52
N ILE A 100 4.55 -22.55 -0.59
CA ILE A 100 5.82 -21.91 -0.95
C ILE A 100 5.58 -20.44 -1.29
N GLU A 101 4.55 -20.13 -2.08
CA GLU A 101 4.16 -18.76 -2.41
C GLU A 101 3.85 -17.96 -1.15
N ILE A 102 3.01 -18.51 -0.26
CA ILE A 102 2.66 -17.87 1.01
C ILE A 102 3.91 -17.63 1.87
N ASN A 103 4.77 -18.63 2.01
CA ASN A 103 6.01 -18.51 2.77
C ASN A 103 6.93 -17.41 2.18
N ASN A 104 7.04 -17.34 0.85
CA ASN A 104 7.84 -16.32 0.17
C ASN A 104 7.32 -14.89 0.40
N ILE A 105 5.99 -14.71 0.50
CA ILE A 105 5.41 -13.41 0.85
C ILE A 105 5.67 -13.08 2.32
N LEU A 106 5.43 -14.03 3.24
CA LEU A 106 5.61 -13.83 4.68
C LEU A 106 7.06 -13.44 5.03
N LYS A 107 8.05 -14.05 4.38
CA LYS A 107 9.47 -13.67 4.51
C LYS A 107 9.75 -12.21 4.13
N LYS A 108 8.96 -11.63 3.22
CA LYS A 108 9.07 -10.23 2.79
C LYS A 108 8.32 -9.26 3.70
N PHE A 109 7.51 -9.75 4.66
CA PHE A 109 6.82 -8.87 5.60
C PHE A 109 7.78 -8.26 6.64
N PRO A 110 7.62 -6.97 6.97
CA PRO A 110 8.46 -6.30 7.95
C PRO A 110 8.17 -6.84 9.36
N LYS A 111 9.16 -7.49 9.97
CA LYS A 111 9.03 -8.21 11.25
C LYS A 111 8.86 -7.32 12.48
N CYS A 112 9.12 -6.02 12.36
CA CYS A 112 9.12 -5.06 13.49
C CYS A 112 8.17 -3.88 13.25
N LYS A 113 6.97 -4.13 12.74
CA LYS A 113 5.89 -3.12 12.76
C LYS A 113 5.02 -3.33 14.00
N ALA A 114 4.58 -2.24 14.62
CA ALA A 114 3.70 -2.28 15.78
C ALA A 114 2.47 -3.16 15.51
N PRO A 115 2.00 -3.94 16.51
CA PRO A 115 0.77 -4.70 16.41
C PRO A 115 -0.35 -3.75 15.96
N ARG A 116 -1.10 -4.18 14.94
CA ARG A 116 -2.25 -3.40 14.44
C ARG A 116 -3.48 -3.71 15.28
N PHE A 117 -4.57 -3.00 15.01
CA PHE A 117 -5.85 -2.99 15.73
C PHE A 117 -6.36 -4.32 16.32
N HIS A 118 -5.96 -5.49 15.78
CA HIS A 118 -6.33 -6.82 16.30
C HIS A 118 -5.21 -7.59 17.04
N GLY A 119 -4.07 -6.97 17.33
CA GLY A 119 -2.91 -7.62 17.99
C GLY A 119 -2.12 -8.61 17.11
N ILE A 120 -2.70 -9.10 16.01
CA ILE A 120 -2.05 -10.05 15.09
C ILE A 120 -1.06 -9.31 14.19
N ASN A 121 0.23 -9.54 14.41
CA ASN A 121 1.33 -9.02 13.60
C ASN A 121 1.84 -10.07 12.60
N SER A 122 2.76 -9.67 11.71
CA SER A 122 3.34 -10.57 10.71
C SER A 122 4.17 -11.70 11.32
N VAL A 123 4.69 -11.52 12.54
CA VAL A 123 5.47 -12.54 13.24
C VAL A 123 4.56 -13.69 13.67
N ILE A 124 3.41 -13.37 14.28
CA ILE A 124 2.39 -14.36 14.68
C ILE A 124 1.92 -15.15 13.45
N VAL A 125 1.56 -14.48 12.35
CA VAL A 125 1.15 -15.17 11.11
C VAL A 125 2.27 -16.06 10.55
N SER A 126 3.53 -15.63 10.64
CA SER A 126 4.67 -16.43 10.20
C SER A 126 4.85 -17.68 11.07
N ILE A 127 4.67 -17.56 12.39
CA ILE A 127 4.73 -18.70 13.32
C ILE A 127 3.59 -19.68 13.03
N ILE A 128 2.36 -19.17 12.86
CA ILE A 128 1.20 -20.00 12.51
C ILE A 128 1.46 -20.75 11.20
N HIS A 129 1.94 -20.07 10.15
CA HIS A 129 2.23 -20.73 8.86
C HIS A 129 3.37 -21.75 8.95
N THR A 130 4.33 -21.54 9.86
CA THR A 130 5.44 -22.47 10.05
C THR A 130 4.99 -23.74 10.74
N ASN A 131 4.10 -23.64 11.74
CA ASN A 131 3.60 -24.80 12.48
C ASN A 131 2.40 -25.49 11.80
N PHE A 132 1.53 -24.71 11.15
CA PHE A 132 0.28 -25.14 10.52
C PHE A 132 0.15 -24.55 9.10
N PRO A 133 1.02 -24.95 8.15
CA PRO A 133 1.01 -24.40 6.80
C PRO A 133 -0.30 -24.64 6.06
N GLU A 134 -1.00 -25.73 6.36
CA GLU A 134 -2.28 -26.07 5.74
C GLU A 134 -3.39 -25.09 6.10
N LEU A 135 -3.41 -24.60 7.35
CA LEU A 135 -4.47 -23.72 7.84
C LEU A 135 -4.52 -22.43 7.00
N LEU A 136 -3.38 -21.75 6.87
CA LEU A 136 -3.29 -20.49 6.17
C LEU A 136 -3.44 -20.67 4.64
N THR A 137 -2.89 -21.77 4.11
CA THR A 137 -3.00 -22.08 2.67
C THR A 137 -4.44 -22.38 2.27
N THR A 138 -5.11 -23.25 3.03
CA THR A 138 -6.53 -23.58 2.82
C THR A 138 -7.40 -22.34 2.95
N PHE A 139 -7.13 -21.51 3.97
CA PHE A 139 -7.88 -20.27 4.17
C PHE A 139 -7.75 -19.32 2.96
N MET A 140 -6.53 -19.08 2.47
CA MET A 140 -6.31 -18.18 1.32
C MET A 140 -6.90 -18.73 0.03
N ASN A 141 -6.79 -20.05 -0.20
CA ASN A 141 -7.39 -20.71 -1.36
C ASN A 141 -8.92 -20.67 -1.29
N LYS A 142 -9.50 -20.87 -0.11
CA LYS A 142 -10.95 -20.78 0.07
C LYS A 142 -11.48 -19.37 -0.22
N CYS A 143 -10.74 -18.32 0.12
CA CYS A 143 -11.10 -16.96 -0.26
C CYS A 143 -11.11 -16.77 -1.79
N LEU A 144 -10.14 -17.36 -2.49
CA LEU A 144 -10.05 -17.32 -3.95
C LEU A 144 -11.17 -18.14 -4.61
N ASP A 145 -11.46 -19.34 -4.12
CA ASP A 145 -12.50 -20.24 -4.63
C ASP A 145 -13.89 -19.63 -4.47
N LEU A 146 -14.16 -19.05 -3.30
CA LEU A 146 -15.42 -18.36 -3.00
C LEU A 146 -15.48 -16.95 -3.62
N LYS A 147 -14.36 -16.47 -4.16
CA LYS A 147 -14.22 -15.14 -4.78
C LYS A 147 -14.61 -14.00 -3.83
N LYS A 148 -14.41 -14.23 -2.53
CA LYS A 148 -14.86 -13.36 -1.43
C LYS A 148 -13.85 -13.37 -0.31
N ILE A 149 -13.69 -12.21 0.33
CA ILE A 149 -12.82 -12.07 1.49
C ILE A 149 -13.68 -11.77 2.72
N PRO A 150 -13.42 -12.40 3.87
CA PRO A 150 -14.12 -12.05 5.10
C PRO A 150 -13.98 -10.55 5.44
N ASN A 151 -15.10 -9.91 5.79
CA ASN A 151 -15.15 -8.48 6.14
C ASN A 151 -14.10 -8.08 7.19
N ALA A 152 -13.84 -8.96 8.17
CA ALA A 152 -12.83 -8.75 9.21
C ALA A 152 -11.41 -8.52 8.65
N PHE A 153 -11.13 -8.99 7.43
CA PHE A 153 -9.84 -8.84 6.76
C PHE A 153 -9.83 -7.80 5.64
N GLN A 154 -11.00 -7.32 5.21
CA GLN A 154 -11.16 -6.20 4.28
C GLN A 154 -11.26 -4.85 4.98
N ASN A 155 -11.85 -4.81 6.19
CA ASN A 155 -12.02 -3.58 6.96
C ASN A 155 -10.67 -2.92 7.23
N ARG A 156 -10.51 -1.68 6.77
CA ARG A 156 -9.27 -0.92 6.90
C ARG A 156 -9.40 0.09 8.02
N THR A 157 -8.38 0.22 8.87
CA THR A 157 -8.38 1.29 9.88
C THR A 157 -7.75 2.56 9.29
N GLY A 158 -8.48 3.67 9.27
CA GLY A 158 -8.00 4.96 8.81
C GLY A 158 -7.09 5.63 9.85
N SER A 159 -5.91 6.09 9.42
CA SER A 159 -5.04 6.97 10.20
C SER A 159 -4.59 8.13 9.31
N SER A 160 -4.82 9.37 9.74
CA SER A 160 -4.47 10.56 8.98
C SER A 160 -3.07 11.04 9.34
N PHE A 161 -2.22 11.25 8.33
CA PHE A 161 -0.87 11.79 8.53
C PHE A 161 -0.74 13.17 7.86
N PRO A 162 -0.21 14.19 8.57
CA PRO A 162 0.02 15.50 7.98
C PRO A 162 1.21 15.45 7.00
N HIS A 163 0.96 15.93 5.79
CA HIS A 163 1.91 15.99 4.67
C HIS A 163 2.82 17.23 4.71
N LYS A 164 2.41 18.31 5.40
CA LYS A 164 3.18 19.57 5.58
C LYS A 164 3.14 20.09 7.02
N LYS A 165 3.94 21.13 7.33
CA LYS A 165 4.01 21.77 8.66
C LYS A 165 2.74 22.58 8.99
N GLU A 166 1.99 23.02 7.99
CA GLU A 166 0.72 23.72 8.16
C GLU A 166 -0.40 22.73 8.46
N LYS A 167 -1.05 22.91 9.61
CA LYS A 167 -2.10 22.01 10.14
C LYS A 167 -3.52 22.50 9.83
N ASN A 168 -3.66 23.61 9.12
CA ASN A 168 -4.91 24.37 9.07
C ASN A 168 -5.78 24.06 7.84
N SER A 169 -5.41 23.07 7.01
CA SER A 169 -6.27 22.62 5.91
C SER A 169 -6.36 21.10 5.81
N ILE A 170 -7.57 20.60 5.54
CA ILE A 170 -7.88 19.17 5.36
C ILE A 170 -7.02 18.58 4.22
N ASN A 171 -6.73 19.38 3.19
CA ASN A 171 -5.92 18.98 2.03
C ASN A 171 -4.47 18.59 2.38
N PHE A 172 -3.98 18.93 3.57
CA PHE A 172 -2.65 18.52 4.02
C PHE A 172 -2.63 17.16 4.72
N TYR A 173 -3.78 16.53 4.96
CA TYR A 173 -3.84 15.20 5.57
C TYR A 173 -3.99 14.14 4.49
N ARG A 174 -3.08 13.16 4.48
CA ARG A 174 -3.24 11.96 3.66
C ARG A 174 -3.83 10.85 4.54
N PRO A 175 -5.04 10.34 4.24
CA PRO A 175 -5.59 9.20 4.95
C PRO A 175 -4.81 7.95 4.54
N ILE A 176 -4.13 7.34 5.51
CA ILE A 176 -3.49 6.05 5.34
C ILE A 176 -4.41 5.00 5.93
N THR A 177 -4.93 4.14 5.06
CA THR A 177 -5.74 3.00 5.47
C THR A 177 -4.85 1.82 5.81
N LEU A 178 -5.15 1.16 6.93
CA LEU A 178 -4.38 0.06 7.46
C LEU A 178 -5.17 -1.25 7.37
N LEU A 179 -4.85 -2.08 6.37
CA LEU A 179 -5.46 -3.40 6.22
C LEU A 179 -4.88 -4.44 7.20
N PRO A 180 -5.68 -5.35 7.79
CA PRO A 180 -5.21 -6.48 8.60
C PRO A 180 -4.17 -7.34 7.89
N ILE A 181 -3.34 -8.04 8.64
CA ILE A 181 -2.19 -8.77 8.07
C ILE A 181 -2.60 -9.91 7.14
N LEU A 182 -3.72 -10.58 7.41
CA LEU A 182 -4.27 -11.63 6.56
C LEU A 182 -4.83 -11.04 5.25
N GLY A 183 -5.58 -9.94 5.31
CA GLY A 183 -6.00 -9.21 4.12
C GLY A 183 -4.81 -8.74 3.27
N LYS A 184 -3.75 -8.25 3.92
CA LYS A 184 -2.50 -7.87 3.23
C LYS A 184 -1.78 -9.03 2.57
N LEU A 185 -1.84 -10.22 3.17
CA LEU A 185 -1.27 -11.42 2.59
C LEU A 185 -2.03 -11.78 1.30
N LEU A 186 -3.36 -11.78 1.36
CA LEU A 186 -4.20 -12.05 0.19
C LEU A 186 -4.01 -11.00 -0.92
N GLU A 187 -4.02 -9.70 -0.61
CA GLU A 187 -3.73 -8.65 -1.58
C GLU A 187 -2.36 -8.84 -2.25
N LYS A 188 -1.35 -9.31 -1.51
CA LYS A 188 -0.03 -9.60 -2.08
C LYS A 188 -0.01 -10.83 -2.99
N LEU A 189 -0.76 -11.88 -2.64
CA LEU A 189 -0.90 -13.07 -3.47
C LEU A 189 -1.56 -12.69 -4.81
N LEU A 190 -2.66 -11.95 -4.76
CA LEU A 190 -3.36 -11.44 -5.94
C LEU A 190 -2.46 -10.51 -6.77
N LEU A 191 -1.73 -9.59 -6.11
CA LEU A 191 -0.80 -8.68 -6.81
C LEU A 191 0.31 -9.44 -7.56
N GLN A 192 0.82 -10.54 -6.99
CA GLN A 192 1.81 -11.36 -7.70
C GLN A 192 1.23 -11.96 -8.98
N ARG A 193 -0.01 -12.45 -8.94
CA ARG A 193 -0.71 -12.98 -10.11
C ARG A 193 -0.99 -11.91 -11.16
N VAL A 194 -1.46 -10.73 -10.73
CA VAL A 194 -1.68 -9.58 -11.63
C VAL A 194 -0.37 -9.14 -12.31
N ASN A 195 0.71 -9.00 -11.56
CA ASN A 195 2.01 -8.64 -12.13
C ASN A 195 2.52 -9.70 -13.11
N PHE A 196 2.31 -10.99 -12.82
CA PHE A 196 2.67 -12.06 -13.73
C PHE A 196 1.90 -11.94 -15.05
N THR A 197 0.58 -11.75 -15.00
CA THR A 197 -0.26 -11.56 -16.20
C THR A 197 0.15 -10.31 -17.00
N LEU A 198 0.35 -9.18 -16.33
CA LEU A 198 0.77 -7.93 -16.95
C LEU A 198 2.10 -8.06 -17.69
N ASN A 199 3.06 -8.78 -17.10
CA ASN A 199 4.37 -9.03 -17.71
C ASN A 199 4.26 -10.03 -18.86
N LYS A 200 3.50 -11.12 -18.69
CA LYS A 200 3.30 -12.15 -19.72
C LYS A 200 2.66 -11.57 -20.99
N GLN A 201 1.70 -10.67 -20.82
CA GLN A 201 0.99 -10.02 -21.93
C GLN A 201 1.69 -8.75 -22.45
N ASN A 202 2.81 -8.31 -21.85
CA ASN A 202 3.51 -7.07 -22.20
C ASN A 202 2.62 -5.81 -22.23
N ILE A 203 1.58 -5.77 -21.40
CA ILE A 203 0.62 -4.64 -21.31
C ILE A 203 1.31 -3.32 -20.93
N LEU A 204 2.38 -3.47 -20.17
CA LEU A 204 3.02 -2.44 -19.38
C LEU A 204 4.18 -1.79 -20.17
N HIS A 205 4.06 -0.51 -20.55
CA HIS A 205 5.05 0.23 -21.37
C HIS A 205 6.52 0.13 -20.88
N PRO A 206 7.53 -0.09 -21.74
CA PRO A 206 8.92 -0.29 -21.32
C PRO A 206 9.53 0.83 -20.46
N HIS A 207 9.07 2.07 -20.62
CA HIS A 207 9.55 3.24 -19.88
C HIS A 207 8.74 3.61 -18.62
N GLN A 208 7.83 2.75 -18.16
CA GLN A 208 7.30 2.89 -16.81
C GLN A 208 8.19 2.12 -15.84
N PHE A 209 8.75 2.86 -14.89
CA PHE A 209 9.74 2.39 -13.91
C PHE A 209 9.16 2.22 -12.51
N ASP A 210 8.13 3.00 -12.19
CA ASP A 210 7.49 2.94 -10.87
C ASP A 210 6.53 1.75 -10.77
N PHE A 211 6.38 1.24 -9.54
CA PHE A 211 5.57 0.07 -9.20
C PHE A 211 5.85 -1.22 -10.00
N ARG A 212 7.04 -1.35 -10.60
CA ARG A 212 7.44 -2.56 -11.33
C ARG A 212 8.43 -3.40 -10.55
N GLU A 213 8.29 -4.71 -10.69
CA GLU A 213 9.33 -5.62 -10.25
C GLU A 213 10.63 -5.35 -11.03
N VAL A 214 11.76 -5.40 -10.32
CA VAL A 214 13.11 -5.27 -10.88
C VAL A 214 13.49 -3.87 -11.42
N LYS A 215 12.54 -2.95 -11.64
CA LYS A 215 12.85 -1.56 -12.02
C LYS A 215 12.99 -0.65 -10.79
N SER A 216 13.74 0.43 -10.96
CA SER A 216 13.96 1.44 -9.92
C SER A 216 14.14 2.81 -10.56
N ILE A 217 14.08 3.87 -9.75
CA ILE A 217 14.40 5.24 -10.15
C ILE A 217 15.77 5.33 -10.85
N SER A 218 16.76 4.54 -10.42
CA SER A 218 18.08 4.53 -11.07
C SER A 218 18.01 4.11 -12.54
N HIS A 219 17.08 3.22 -12.91
CA HIS A 219 16.88 2.83 -14.30
C HIS A 219 16.21 3.95 -15.10
N ALA A 220 15.31 4.71 -14.48
CA ALA A 220 14.68 5.88 -15.09
C ALA A 220 15.70 6.99 -15.34
N LEU A 221 16.57 7.27 -14.36
CA LEU A 221 17.61 8.30 -14.48
C LEU A 221 18.60 8.02 -15.59
N ARG A 222 19.00 6.75 -15.81
CA ARG A 222 19.85 6.37 -16.94
C ARG A 222 19.22 6.64 -18.31
N LYS A 223 17.89 6.75 -18.41
CA LYS A 223 17.25 7.14 -19.67
C LYS A 223 17.40 8.64 -19.95
N LEU A 224 17.79 9.43 -18.96
CA LEU A 224 18.05 10.86 -19.11
C LEU A 224 19.46 11.14 -19.65
N ASP A 225 20.31 10.12 -19.86
CA ASP A 225 21.62 10.27 -20.52
C ASP A 225 21.48 10.89 -21.94
N VAL A 226 20.29 10.80 -22.55
CA VAL A 226 19.97 11.48 -23.81
C VAL A 226 20.10 13.01 -23.70
N ILE A 227 19.82 13.58 -22.52
CA ILE A 227 19.97 15.02 -22.24
C ILE A 227 21.44 15.41 -22.27
N GLU A 228 22.29 14.60 -21.63
CA GLU A 228 23.74 14.81 -21.62
C GLU A 228 24.32 14.71 -23.03
N ASN A 229 23.91 13.69 -23.79
CA ASN A 229 24.33 13.52 -25.19
C ASN A 229 23.90 14.67 -26.10
N ALA A 230 22.67 15.17 -25.94
CA ALA A 230 22.18 16.32 -26.72
C ALA A 230 22.94 17.60 -26.36
N LYS A 231 23.25 17.81 -25.08
CA LYS A 231 24.06 18.94 -24.62
C LYS A 231 25.48 18.90 -25.18
N ASN A 232 26.11 17.72 -25.21
CA ASN A 232 27.45 17.53 -25.78
C ASN A 232 27.51 17.80 -27.30
N ARG A 233 26.35 17.78 -27.98
CA ARG A 233 26.21 18.10 -29.41
C ARG A 233 25.70 19.52 -29.65
N GLU A 234 25.72 20.36 -28.62
CA GLU A 234 25.23 21.74 -28.67
C GLU A 234 23.77 21.87 -29.11
N HIS A 235 22.96 20.84 -28.89
CA HIS A 235 21.52 20.88 -29.16
C HIS A 235 20.75 21.45 -27.97
N TYR A 236 19.69 22.19 -28.28
CA TYR A 236 18.71 22.61 -27.28
C TYR A 236 17.87 21.42 -26.81
N VAL A 237 17.68 21.32 -25.49
CA VAL A 237 16.86 20.28 -24.86
C VAL A 237 15.70 20.92 -24.13
N ILE A 238 14.48 20.46 -24.44
CA ILE A 238 13.26 20.84 -23.72
C ILE A 238 12.79 19.63 -22.91
N VAL A 239 12.57 19.83 -21.61
CA VAL A 239 12.03 18.80 -20.72
C VAL A 239 10.62 19.19 -20.31
N ILE A 240 9.64 18.36 -20.65
CA ILE A 240 8.24 18.53 -20.23
C ILE A 240 7.97 17.60 -19.06
N SER A 241 7.61 18.17 -17.91
CA SER A 241 7.25 17.40 -16.72
C SER A 241 5.76 17.56 -16.42
N LEU A 242 5.07 16.44 -16.21
CA LEU A 242 3.65 16.38 -15.89
C LEU A 242 3.47 15.72 -14.52
N ASN A 243 2.62 16.30 -13.67
CA ASN A 243 2.27 15.75 -12.37
C ASN A 243 0.75 15.72 -12.21
N ILE A 244 0.20 14.55 -11.92
CA ILE A 244 -1.25 14.37 -11.72
C ILE A 244 -1.58 14.69 -10.26
N GLN A 245 -2.39 15.71 -10.04
CA GLN A 245 -2.88 16.03 -8.71
C GLN A 245 -3.87 14.97 -8.24
N GLY A 246 -3.63 14.44 -7.04
CA GLY A 246 -4.55 13.52 -6.37
C GLY A 246 -4.83 12.23 -7.15
N ALA A 247 -3.81 11.59 -7.73
CA ALA A 247 -3.99 10.47 -8.65
C ALA A 247 -4.73 9.25 -8.03
N PHE A 248 -4.61 9.04 -6.72
CA PHE A 248 -5.30 7.93 -6.03
C PHE A 248 -6.70 8.34 -5.56
N GLU A 249 -6.87 9.59 -5.12
CA GLU A 249 -8.17 10.15 -4.73
C GLU A 249 -9.13 10.22 -5.93
N ASN A 250 -8.61 10.57 -7.12
CA ASN A 250 -9.40 10.78 -8.33
C ASN A 250 -9.60 9.52 -9.20
N LEU A 251 -9.04 8.38 -8.80
CA LEU A 251 -9.12 7.15 -9.57
C LEU A 251 -10.48 6.46 -9.38
N LYS A 252 -11.31 6.44 -10.42
CA LYS A 252 -12.63 5.80 -10.38
C LYS A 252 -12.52 4.27 -10.41
N CYS A 253 -13.22 3.60 -9.49
CA CYS A 253 -13.26 2.14 -9.42
C CYS A 253 -13.70 1.49 -10.74
N ASP A 254 -14.59 2.12 -11.50
CA ASP A 254 -15.06 1.58 -12.78
C ASP A 254 -13.99 1.53 -13.86
N ILE A 255 -13.03 2.46 -13.84
CA ILE A 255 -11.87 2.42 -14.73
C ILE A 255 -10.99 1.22 -14.38
N ILE A 256 -10.79 0.96 -13.09
CA ILE A 256 -10.04 -0.21 -12.62
C ILE A 256 -10.77 -1.49 -13.04
N ARG A 257 -12.09 -1.58 -12.83
CA ARG A 257 -12.91 -2.74 -13.25
C ARG A 257 -12.82 -2.99 -14.75
N LYS A 258 -12.93 -1.95 -15.58
CA LYS A 258 -12.73 -2.05 -17.03
C LYS A 258 -11.34 -2.57 -17.38
N GLY A 259 -10.30 -2.11 -16.67
CA GLY A 259 -8.93 -2.61 -16.82
C GLY A 259 -8.80 -4.09 -16.46
N LEU A 260 -9.37 -4.52 -15.34
CA LEU A 260 -9.36 -5.92 -14.89
C LEU A 260 -10.07 -6.84 -15.90
N ARG A 261 -11.22 -6.42 -16.44
CA ARG A 261 -11.97 -7.18 -17.44
C ARG A 261 -11.25 -7.30 -18.79
N LYS A 262 -10.36 -6.36 -19.12
CA LYS A 262 -9.48 -6.48 -20.29
C LYS A 262 -8.32 -7.46 -20.06
N LEU A 263 -7.82 -7.55 -18.83
CA LEU A 263 -6.71 -8.43 -18.46
C LEU A 263 -7.15 -9.89 -18.25
N TYR A 264 -8.36 -10.07 -17.72
CA TYR A 264 -8.91 -11.36 -17.32
C TYR A 264 -10.31 -11.56 -17.93
N THR A 265 -10.48 -12.63 -18.69
CA THR A 265 -11.80 -13.13 -19.08
C THR A 265 -12.40 -13.88 -17.91
N LYS A 266 -13.21 -13.21 -17.07
CA LYS A 266 -13.88 -13.76 -15.85
C LYS A 266 -13.06 -14.86 -15.13
N SER A 267 -12.13 -14.44 -14.28
CA SER A 267 -11.36 -15.33 -13.41
C SER A 267 -11.70 -15.12 -11.93
N ASN A 268 -11.46 -16.16 -11.12
CA ASN A 268 -11.48 -16.08 -9.66
C ASN A 268 -10.64 -14.90 -9.12
N ILE A 269 -9.52 -14.56 -9.77
CA ILE A 269 -8.71 -13.37 -9.42
C ILE A 269 -9.45 -12.08 -9.69
N SER A 270 -9.99 -11.91 -10.90
CA SER A 270 -10.70 -10.68 -11.26
C SER A 270 -11.92 -10.44 -10.36
N GLU A 271 -12.69 -11.50 -10.06
CA GLU A 271 -13.86 -11.43 -9.18
C GLU A 271 -13.47 -11.14 -7.73
N THR A 272 -12.39 -11.75 -7.22
CA THR A 272 -11.87 -11.44 -5.87
C THR A 272 -11.36 -10.00 -5.77
N LEU A 273 -10.74 -9.47 -6.83
CA LEU A 273 -10.31 -8.06 -6.88
C LEU A 273 -11.52 -7.11 -6.96
N GLU A 274 -12.56 -7.47 -7.71
CA GLU A 274 -13.81 -6.71 -7.73
C GLU A 274 -14.51 -6.71 -6.37
N ASP A 275 -14.48 -7.82 -5.63
CA ASP A 275 -14.96 -7.90 -4.24
C ASP A 275 -14.19 -6.95 -3.32
N ILE A 276 -12.84 -6.94 -3.40
CA ILE A 276 -12.00 -6.00 -2.63
C ILE A 276 -12.39 -4.55 -2.93
N LEU A 277 -12.57 -4.19 -4.20
CA LEU A 277 -12.87 -2.83 -4.62
C LEU A 277 -14.27 -2.38 -4.20
N SER A 278 -15.21 -3.32 -4.04
CA SER A 278 -16.61 -3.02 -3.74
C SER A 278 -16.91 -3.03 -2.23
N ASN A 279 -16.23 -3.88 -1.45
CA ASN A 279 -16.53 -4.11 -0.04
C ASN A 279 -15.50 -3.52 0.93
N SER A 280 -14.52 -2.75 0.44
CA SER A 280 -13.55 -2.06 1.30
C SER A 280 -14.20 -0.96 2.14
N LYS A 281 -14.43 -1.22 3.43
CA LYS A 281 -14.87 -0.23 4.43
C LYS A 281 -13.68 0.34 5.20
N VAL A 282 -13.75 1.63 5.56
CA VAL A 282 -12.74 2.30 6.37
C VAL A 282 -13.32 2.64 7.74
N ALA A 283 -12.83 2.00 8.79
CA ALA A 283 -13.16 2.34 10.17
C ALA A 283 -12.24 3.45 10.69
N ILE A 284 -12.80 4.46 11.33
CA ILE A 284 -12.09 5.60 11.90
C ILE A 284 -12.16 5.53 13.43
N GLN A 285 -11.01 5.60 14.09
CA GLN A 285 -10.98 5.70 15.56
C GLN A 285 -11.42 7.11 15.99
N THR A 286 -12.53 7.17 16.71
CA THR A 286 -13.04 8.39 17.37
C THR A 286 -12.79 8.32 18.87
N SER A 287 -13.00 9.43 19.60
CA SER A 287 -12.92 9.48 21.07
C SER A 287 -13.86 8.48 21.75
N ASP A 288 -14.94 8.12 21.07
CA ASP A 288 -16.04 7.30 21.61
C ASP A 288 -15.91 5.83 21.16
N GLY A 289 -14.79 5.47 20.52
CA GLY A 289 -14.52 4.13 19.97
C GLY A 289 -14.40 4.10 18.44
N PRO A 290 -14.23 2.91 17.83
CA PRO A 290 -14.16 2.75 16.38
C PRO A 290 -15.54 3.01 15.75
N GLY A 291 -15.66 4.07 14.95
CA GLY A 291 -16.82 4.32 14.09
C GLY A 291 -16.57 3.74 12.69
N VAL A 292 -17.55 3.02 12.15
CA VAL A 292 -17.58 2.56 10.75
C VAL A 292 -18.31 3.58 9.90
#